data_AF-A0A9P7G436-F1
#
_entry.id   AF-A0A9P7G436-F1
#
_cell.length_a   1.000
_cell.length_b   1.000
_cell.length_c   1.000
_cell.angle_alpha   90.00
_cell.angle_beta   90.00
_cell.angle_gamma   90.00
#
_symmetry.space_group_name_H-M   'P 1'
#
loop_
_entity.id
_entity.type
_entity.pdbx_description
1 polymer ?
#
loop_
_entity_poly.entity_id
_entity_poly.type
_entity_poly.pdbx_seq_one_letter_code
_entity_poly.pdbx_strand_id
1 'polypeptide(L)'
;MESTYLQPPPDSILSTTDLIACHAIALQKQASNLAHLHTDVFAAHRQATLQFKCIHARTVRDFDFQPGSLVLMCNTKVEKSLNRKMRPQYLGPLVIVSQNHSSAYIVCELNGSILHQPVATFRLLPYLTRESIPFDISSLDINTEHLWELEHTDLQDDEDLPNIGDLESDLDGDDKDSAD
;
A
#
# COMPACT_ATOMS: atom_id res chain seq x y z
N MET A 1 -8.31 -17.30 -17.19
CA MET A 1 -7.31 -16.39 -17.78
C MET A 1 -5.92 -17.02 -17.95
N GLU A 2 -5.64 -18.23 -17.45
CA GLU A 2 -4.29 -18.86 -17.50
C GLU A 2 -3.85 -19.33 -18.89
N SER A 3 -4.78 -19.58 -19.81
CA SER A 3 -4.49 -20.24 -21.10
C SER A 3 -3.59 -19.41 -22.04
N THR A 4 -3.61 -18.08 -21.89
CA THR A 4 -2.87 -17.18 -22.79
C THR A 4 -1.36 -17.29 -22.60
N TYR A 5 -0.89 -17.66 -21.41
CA TYR A 5 0.54 -17.74 -21.09
C TYR A 5 1.20 -19.06 -21.56
N LEU A 6 0.41 -20.07 -21.92
CA LEU A 6 0.92 -21.37 -22.38
C LEU A 6 1.40 -21.34 -23.84
N GLN A 7 1.06 -20.30 -24.59
CA GLN A 7 1.47 -20.14 -25.97
C GLN A 7 2.37 -18.90 -26.10
N PRO A 8 3.51 -19.02 -26.79
CA PRO A 8 4.27 -17.83 -27.13
C PRO A 8 3.43 -16.91 -28.05
N PRO A 9 3.70 -15.60 -28.03
CA PRO A 9 3.12 -14.68 -29.00
C PRO A 9 3.37 -15.18 -30.42
N PRO A 10 2.38 -15.16 -31.32
CA PRO A 10 2.58 -15.60 -32.68
C PRO A 10 3.45 -14.59 -33.45
N ASP A 11 4.51 -15.07 -34.10
CA ASP A 11 5.42 -14.24 -34.91
C ASP A 11 4.86 -13.93 -36.32
N SER A 12 3.84 -14.68 -36.76
CA SER A 12 3.19 -14.53 -38.05
C SER A 12 1.76 -15.06 -38.05
N ILE A 13 1.02 -14.86 -39.14
CA ILE A 13 -0.30 -15.48 -39.34
C ILE A 13 -0.11 -17.01 -39.37
N LEU A 14 -0.78 -17.70 -38.44
CA LEU A 14 -0.72 -19.15 -38.31
C LEU A 14 -1.62 -19.84 -39.35
N SER A 15 -1.18 -21.00 -39.83
CA SER A 15 -2.06 -21.92 -40.57
C SER A 15 -3.17 -22.43 -39.64
N THR A 16 -4.32 -22.79 -40.20
CA THR A 16 -5.43 -23.40 -39.46
C THR A 16 -4.99 -24.64 -38.65
N THR A 17 -4.06 -25.44 -39.19
CA THR A 17 -3.51 -26.61 -38.51
C THR A 17 -2.70 -26.23 -37.27
N ASP A 18 -1.85 -25.22 -37.38
CA ASP A 18 -0.96 -24.79 -36.30
C ASP A 18 -1.77 -24.12 -35.18
N LEU A 19 -2.81 -23.38 -35.56
CA LEU A 19 -3.76 -22.79 -34.62
C LEU A 19 -4.48 -23.88 -33.82
N ILE A 20 -4.97 -24.93 -34.47
CA ILE A 20 -5.62 -26.07 -33.79
C ILE A 20 -4.63 -26.79 -32.87
N ALA A 21 -3.38 -27.00 -33.31
CA ALA A 21 -2.34 -27.64 -32.50
C ALA A 21 -2.03 -26.81 -31.24
N CYS A 22 -1.86 -25.50 -31.41
CA CYS A 22 -1.66 -24.57 -30.30
C CYS A 22 -2.85 -24.67 -29.33
N HIS A 23 -4.09 -24.58 -29.82
CA HIS A 23 -5.28 -24.70 -28.98
C HIS A 23 -5.34 -26.03 -28.23
N ALA A 24 -4.99 -27.14 -28.87
CA ALA A 24 -4.95 -28.45 -28.22
C ALA A 24 -3.93 -28.46 -27.07
N ILE A 25 -2.74 -27.90 -27.26
CA ILE A 25 -1.72 -27.78 -26.20
C ILE A 25 -2.23 -26.93 -25.03
N ALA A 26 -2.87 -25.80 -25.33
CA ALA A 26 -3.42 -24.90 -24.32
C ALA A 26 -4.56 -25.55 -23.51
N LEU A 27 -5.41 -26.35 -24.17
CA LEU A 27 -6.47 -27.12 -23.53
C LEU A 27 -5.93 -28.30 -22.71
N GLN A 28 -4.85 -28.94 -23.17
CA GLN A 28 -4.25 -30.08 -22.48
C GLN A 28 -3.63 -29.70 -21.12
N LYS A 29 -3.20 -28.44 -20.94
CA LYS A 29 -2.61 -27.91 -19.69
C LYS A 29 -1.58 -28.86 -19.06
N GLN A 30 -0.65 -29.37 -19.88
CA GLN A 30 0.34 -30.33 -19.40
C GLN A 30 1.20 -29.74 -18.27
N ALA A 31 1.35 -30.50 -17.17
CA ALA A 31 2.04 -30.04 -15.96
C ALA A 31 3.50 -29.58 -16.21
N SER A 32 4.22 -30.21 -17.14
CA SER A 32 5.58 -29.81 -17.51
C SER A 32 5.63 -28.39 -18.12
N ASN A 33 4.67 -28.06 -18.97
CA ASN A 33 4.62 -26.74 -19.64
C ASN A 33 4.26 -25.66 -18.63
N LEU A 34 3.36 -25.96 -17.68
CA LEU A 34 3.03 -25.05 -16.58
C LEU A 34 4.21 -24.79 -15.65
N ALA A 35 5.00 -25.82 -15.32
CA ALA A 35 6.20 -25.65 -14.49
C ALA A 35 7.27 -24.79 -15.19
N HIS A 36 7.45 -24.98 -16.50
CA HIS A 36 8.37 -24.17 -17.30
C HIS A 36 7.91 -22.71 -17.33
N LEU A 37 6.64 -22.47 -17.64
CA LEU A 37 6.03 -21.14 -17.67
C LEU A 37 6.17 -20.43 -16.32
N HIS A 38 5.89 -21.12 -15.21
CA HIS A 38 6.04 -20.54 -13.88
C HIS A 38 7.49 -20.10 -13.64
N THR A 39 8.46 -20.91 -14.07
CA THR A 39 9.89 -20.57 -13.96
C THR A 39 10.25 -19.35 -14.82
N ASP A 40 9.76 -19.30 -16.05
CA ASP A 40 10.01 -18.18 -16.98
C ASP A 40 9.40 -16.87 -16.48
N VAL A 41 8.13 -16.91 -16.06
CA VAL A 41 7.43 -15.73 -15.51
C VAL A 41 8.10 -15.25 -14.24
N PHE A 42 8.50 -16.17 -13.36
CA PHE A 42 9.24 -15.82 -12.15
C PHE A 42 10.58 -15.15 -12.47
N ALA A 43 11.34 -15.70 -13.42
CA ALA A 43 12.59 -15.12 -13.88
C ALA A 43 12.39 -13.74 -14.52
N ALA A 44 11.36 -13.59 -15.36
CA ALA A 44 11.00 -12.34 -16.00
C ALA A 44 10.57 -11.27 -14.98
N HIS A 45 9.72 -11.62 -14.01
CA HIS A 45 9.34 -10.75 -12.90
C HIS A 45 10.56 -10.30 -12.11
N ARG A 46 11.45 -11.24 -11.75
CA ARG A 46 12.68 -10.92 -11.04
C ARG A 46 13.57 -9.96 -11.83
N GLN A 47 13.73 -10.19 -13.14
CA GLN A 47 14.51 -9.31 -14.00
C GLN A 47 13.87 -7.92 -14.13
N ALA A 48 12.54 -7.87 -14.29
CA ALA A 48 11.79 -6.62 -14.33
C ALA A 48 11.91 -5.83 -13.02
N THR A 49 11.82 -6.47 -11.85
CA THR A 49 12.04 -5.83 -10.55
C THR A 49 13.46 -5.26 -10.44
N LEU A 50 14.49 -6.01 -10.87
CA LEU A 50 15.87 -5.53 -10.87
C LEU A 50 16.05 -4.33 -11.80
N GLN A 51 15.54 -4.40 -13.03
CA GLN A 51 15.59 -3.29 -13.98
C GLN A 51 14.84 -2.07 -13.46
N PHE A 52 13.67 -2.25 -12.87
CA PHE A 52 12.89 -1.19 -12.26
C PHE A 52 13.67 -0.48 -11.15
N LYS A 53 14.30 -1.25 -10.25
CA LYS A 53 15.19 -0.71 -9.19
C LYS A 53 16.34 0.08 -9.78
N CYS A 54 17.02 -0.43 -10.81
CA CYS A 54 18.13 0.28 -11.45
C CYS A 54 17.68 1.58 -12.14
N ILE A 55 16.58 1.57 -12.87
CA ILE A 55 16.06 2.74 -13.60
C ILE A 55 15.60 3.82 -12.61
N HIS A 56 14.95 3.41 -11.52
CA HIS A 56 14.36 4.32 -10.54
C HIS A 56 15.20 4.51 -9.27
N ALA A 57 16.49 4.12 -9.29
CA ALA A 57 17.39 4.19 -8.14
C ALA A 57 17.53 5.60 -7.54
N ARG A 58 17.24 6.65 -8.32
CA ARG A 58 17.27 8.06 -7.85
C ARG A 58 15.94 8.55 -7.28
N THR A 59 14.83 7.88 -7.60
CA THR A 59 13.48 8.32 -7.27
C THR A 59 12.89 7.50 -6.12
N VAL A 60 13.08 6.18 -6.16
CA VAL A 60 12.65 5.29 -5.08
C VAL A 60 13.56 5.52 -3.89
N ARG A 61 12.99 6.10 -2.83
CA ARG A 61 13.67 6.29 -1.56
C ARG A 61 13.12 5.25 -0.59
N ASP A 62 14.00 4.40 -0.10
CA ASP A 62 13.68 3.48 0.98
C ASP A 62 13.91 4.23 2.30
N PHE A 63 12.83 4.45 3.04
CA PHE A 63 12.89 5.03 4.38
C PHE A 63 12.74 3.92 5.42
N ASP A 64 13.70 3.85 6.34
CA ASP A 64 13.70 2.93 7.47
C ASP A 64 13.28 3.66 8.74
N PHE A 65 11.97 3.75 8.96
CA PHE A 65 11.42 4.50 10.08
C PHE A 65 11.48 3.67 11.36
N GLN A 66 12.12 4.22 12.38
CA GLN A 66 12.17 3.59 13.71
C GLN A 66 10.90 3.93 14.50
N PRO A 67 10.49 3.10 15.47
CA PRO A 67 9.47 3.47 16.44
C PRO A 67 9.71 4.87 17.05
N GLY A 68 8.67 5.69 17.12
CA GLY A 68 8.74 7.09 17.55
C GLY A 68 9.12 8.10 16.46
N SER A 69 9.40 7.64 15.23
CA SER A 69 9.65 8.54 14.09
C SER A 69 8.38 9.25 13.66
N LEU A 70 8.50 10.52 13.29
CA LEU A 70 7.39 11.30 12.74
C LEU A 70 7.32 11.17 11.22
N VAL A 71 6.13 10.87 10.72
CA VAL A 71 5.86 10.66 9.30
C VAL A 71 4.63 11.42 8.84
N LEU A 72 4.56 11.69 7.54
CA LEU A 72 3.37 12.14 6.83
C LEU A 72 2.81 10.98 6.02
N MET A 73 1.49 10.84 5.99
CA MET A 73 0.82 9.79 5.20
C MET A 73 0.15 10.40 3.97
N CYS A 74 0.45 9.86 2.79
CA CYS A 74 -0.22 10.22 1.54
C CYS A 74 -1.71 9.81 1.59
N ASN A 75 -2.61 10.76 1.31
CA ASN A 75 -4.02 10.47 1.15
C ASN A 75 -4.28 9.94 -0.28
N THR A 76 -4.23 8.62 -0.44
CA THR A 76 -4.37 7.98 -1.76
C THR A 76 -5.73 8.18 -2.40
N LYS A 77 -6.80 8.34 -1.60
CA LYS A 77 -8.14 8.66 -2.11
C LYS A 77 -8.14 10.04 -2.77
N VAL A 78 -7.55 11.03 -2.12
CA VAL A 78 -7.38 12.38 -2.67
C VAL A 78 -6.45 12.38 -3.88
N GLU A 79 -5.36 11.62 -3.84
CA GLU A 79 -4.39 11.53 -4.94
C GLU A 79 -5.01 11.03 -6.26
N LYS A 80 -5.95 10.08 -6.16
CA LYS A 80 -6.68 9.51 -7.31
C LYS A 80 -7.90 10.35 -7.73
N SER A 81 -8.30 11.35 -6.95
CA SER A 81 -9.51 12.15 -7.21
C SER A 81 -9.29 13.27 -8.22
N LEU A 82 -10.35 13.63 -8.97
CA LEU A 82 -10.36 14.78 -9.89
C LEU A 82 -10.15 16.12 -9.17
N ASN A 83 -10.51 16.21 -7.89
CA ASN A 83 -10.41 17.42 -7.07
C ASN A 83 -9.13 17.49 -6.22
N ARG A 84 -8.10 16.69 -6.55
CA ARG A 84 -6.83 16.59 -5.80
C ARG A 84 -6.19 17.94 -5.48
N LYS A 85 -6.33 18.93 -6.36
CA LYS A 85 -5.71 20.25 -6.19
C LYS A 85 -6.28 21.02 -4.98
N MET A 86 -7.52 20.70 -4.57
CA MET A 86 -8.26 21.43 -3.55
C MET A 86 -8.35 20.71 -2.20
N ARG A 87 -7.72 19.54 -2.08
CA ARG A 87 -7.77 18.70 -0.88
C ARG A 87 -6.35 18.46 -0.35
N PRO A 88 -6.18 18.27 0.97
CA PRO A 88 -4.88 17.96 1.55
C PRO A 88 -4.36 16.63 1.00
N GLN A 89 -3.14 16.65 0.46
CA GLN A 89 -2.48 15.47 -0.13
C GLN A 89 -1.80 14.59 0.92
N TYR A 90 -1.39 15.20 2.03
CA TYR A 90 -0.73 14.53 3.14
C TYR A 90 -1.55 14.73 4.40
N LEU A 91 -1.78 13.64 5.11
CA LEU A 91 -2.34 13.63 6.45
C LEU A 91 -1.19 13.89 7.44
N GLY A 92 -1.57 14.44 8.60
CA GLY A 92 -0.69 15.15 9.54
C GLY A 92 0.54 14.38 10.02
N PRO A 93 1.32 14.99 10.94
CA PRO A 93 2.42 14.27 11.56
C PRO A 93 1.87 13.12 12.40
N LEU A 94 2.18 11.91 11.97
CA LEU A 94 1.86 10.66 12.65
C LEU A 94 3.13 10.03 13.22
N VAL A 95 2.99 9.17 14.23
CA VAL A 95 4.11 8.49 14.90
C VAL A 95 4.13 7.02 14.49
N ILE A 96 5.30 6.51 14.12
CA ILE A 96 5.50 5.09 13.86
C ILE A 96 5.52 4.31 15.18
N VAL A 97 4.71 3.27 15.29
CA VAL A 97 4.65 2.39 16.46
C VAL A 97 5.56 1.18 16.26
N SER A 98 5.31 0.40 15.21
CA SER A 98 6.11 -0.76 14.83
C SER A 98 5.93 -1.08 13.35
N GLN A 99 6.72 -2.04 12.84
CA GLN A 99 6.62 -2.55 11.48
C GLN A 99 6.01 -3.96 11.52
N ASN A 100 5.09 -4.25 10.61
CA ASN A 100 4.50 -5.58 10.48
C ASN A 100 5.44 -6.53 9.67
N HIS A 101 5.07 -7.80 9.59
CA HIS A 101 5.84 -8.80 8.84
C HIS A 101 5.90 -8.54 7.32
N SER A 102 4.94 -7.80 6.76
CA SER A 102 4.85 -7.45 5.34
C SER A 102 5.50 -6.09 4.99
N SER A 103 6.32 -5.54 5.90
CA SER A 103 7.01 -4.23 5.71
C SER A 103 6.08 -3.04 5.56
N ALA A 104 4.88 -3.12 6.12
CA ALA A 104 4.01 -1.99 6.40
C ALA A 104 4.26 -1.45 7.81
N TYR A 105 3.89 -0.21 8.05
CA TYR A 105 4.05 0.42 9.34
C TYR A 105 2.72 0.56 10.04
N ILE A 106 2.71 0.25 11.33
CA ILE A 106 1.62 0.59 12.23
C ILE A 106 1.89 2.00 12.73
N VAL A 107 0.91 2.88 12.53
CA VAL A 107 1.07 4.30 12.75
C VAL A 107 -0.03 4.78 13.70
N CYS A 108 0.30 5.73 14.58
CA CYS A 108 -0.65 6.37 15.46
C CYS A 108 -0.63 7.89 15.30
N GLU A 109 -1.73 8.52 15.68
CA GLU A 109 -1.81 9.96 15.88
C GLU A 109 -0.98 10.39 17.11
N LEU A 110 -0.76 11.70 17.25
CA LEU A 110 0.03 12.27 18.34
C LEU A 110 -0.60 12.08 19.73
N ASN A 111 -1.90 11.80 19.80
CA ASN A 111 -2.63 11.48 21.03
C ASN A 111 -2.48 10.01 21.47
N GLY A 112 -1.81 9.16 20.68
CA GLY A 112 -1.67 7.72 20.94
C GLY A 112 -2.76 6.84 20.31
N SER A 113 -3.69 7.42 19.54
CA SER A 113 -4.70 6.67 18.79
C SER A 113 -4.09 6.00 17.56
N ILE A 114 -4.16 4.67 17.47
CA ILE A 114 -3.55 3.90 16.38
C ILE A 114 -4.53 3.75 15.22
N LEU A 115 -4.03 3.83 13.99
CA LEU A 115 -4.83 3.49 12.82
C LEU A 115 -5.16 1.99 12.79
N HIS A 116 -6.41 1.67 12.48
CA HIS A 116 -6.92 0.30 12.43
C HIS A 116 -6.25 -0.60 11.38
N GLN A 117 -5.49 -0.04 10.43
CA GLN A 117 -4.84 -0.80 9.36
C GLN A 117 -3.38 -0.38 9.23
N PRO A 118 -2.45 -1.34 9.01
CA PRO A 118 -1.08 -1.02 8.70
C PRO A 118 -0.98 -0.20 7.40
N VAL A 119 -0.09 0.78 7.38
CA VAL A 119 0.10 1.69 6.25
C VAL A 119 1.29 1.23 5.41
N ALA A 120 1.08 1.10 4.10
CA ALA A 120 2.13 0.71 3.18
C ALA A 120 3.28 1.73 3.14
N THR A 121 4.52 1.24 3.11
CA THR A 121 5.75 2.06 3.16
C THR A 121 5.79 3.18 2.11
N PHE A 122 5.32 2.93 0.89
CA PHE A 122 5.35 3.92 -0.20
C PHE A 122 4.43 5.13 0.03
N ARG A 123 3.55 5.07 1.04
CA ARG A 123 2.65 6.17 1.41
C ARG A 123 3.23 7.06 2.50
N LEU A 124 4.33 6.65 3.12
CA LEU A 124 4.92 7.35 4.25
C LEU A 124 6.10 8.20 3.79
N LEU A 125 6.13 9.42 4.29
CA LEU A 125 7.23 10.36 4.07
C LEU A 125 7.75 10.86 5.41
N PRO A 126 9.07 11.09 5.56
CA PRO A 126 9.61 11.66 6.77
C PRO A 126 9.04 13.06 7.03
N TYR A 127 8.68 13.34 8.28
CA TYR A 127 8.31 14.68 8.71
C TYR A 127 9.58 15.53 8.91
N LEU A 128 10.00 16.26 7.88
CA LEU A 128 11.31 16.94 7.85
C LEU A 128 11.52 18.01 8.92
N THR A 129 10.46 18.53 9.54
CA THR A 129 10.57 19.55 10.60
C THR A 129 11.06 18.95 11.92
N ARG A 130 10.76 17.68 12.20
CA ARG A 130 11.16 16.95 13.42
C ARG A 130 11.24 15.45 13.13
N GLU A 131 12.38 14.83 13.41
CA GLU A 131 12.61 13.42 13.10
C GLU A 131 11.84 12.47 14.01
N SER A 132 11.80 12.75 15.31
CA SER A 132 11.16 11.87 16.30
C SER A 132 10.67 12.62 17.54
N ILE A 133 9.81 11.95 18.30
CA ILE A 133 9.33 12.36 19.62
C ILE A 133 9.61 11.21 20.60
N PRO A 134 9.92 11.49 21.88
CA PRO A 134 9.95 10.45 22.91
C PRO A 134 8.61 9.71 22.92
N PHE A 135 8.64 8.46 22.51
CA PHE A 135 7.46 7.63 22.36
C PHE A 135 7.54 6.46 23.34
N ASP A 136 6.51 6.30 24.16
CA ASP A 136 6.36 5.16 25.05
C ASP A 136 5.17 4.33 24.56
N ILE A 137 5.40 3.03 24.37
CA ILE A 137 4.37 2.10 23.91
C ILE A 137 3.25 2.01 24.97
N SER A 138 3.54 2.31 26.25
CA SER A 138 2.53 2.31 27.30
C SER A 138 1.50 3.44 27.19
N SER A 139 1.73 4.46 26.36
CA SER A 139 0.79 5.57 26.18
C SER A 139 -0.23 5.34 25.05
N LEU A 140 -0.22 4.15 24.43
CA LEU A 140 -1.15 3.80 23.35
C LEU A 140 -2.55 3.54 23.88
N ASP A 141 -3.56 3.96 23.12
CA ASP A 141 -4.98 3.81 23.48
C ASP A 141 -5.54 2.38 23.23
N ILE A 142 -4.67 1.38 23.00
CA ILE A 142 -5.07 0.04 22.53
C ILE A 142 -4.48 -1.09 23.37
N ASN A 143 -5.25 -2.18 23.51
CA ASN A 143 -4.82 -3.44 24.10
C ASN A 143 -3.69 -4.11 23.30
N THR A 144 -2.73 -4.72 24.01
CA THR A 144 -1.58 -5.42 23.41
C THR A 144 -1.96 -6.50 22.39
N GLU A 145 -3.14 -7.12 22.52
CA GLU A 145 -3.64 -8.14 21.59
C GLU A 145 -3.92 -7.58 20.19
N HIS A 146 -4.49 -6.38 20.10
CA HIS A 146 -4.83 -5.76 18.82
C HIS A 146 -3.57 -5.25 18.08
N LEU A 147 -2.53 -4.84 18.82
CA LEU A 147 -1.21 -4.58 18.22
C LEU A 147 -0.62 -5.85 17.58
N TRP A 148 -0.75 -6.99 18.26
CA TRP A 148 -0.30 -8.27 17.72
C TRP A 148 -1.08 -8.65 16.45
N GLU A 149 -2.39 -8.43 16.41
CA GLU A 149 -3.19 -8.61 15.20
C GLU A 149 -2.69 -7.76 14.03
N LEU A 150 -2.39 -6.47 14.28
CA LEU A 150 -1.87 -5.56 13.24
C LEU A 150 -0.50 -6.00 12.71
N GLU A 151 0.37 -6.52 13.58
CA GLU A 151 1.69 -7.03 13.19
C GLU A 151 1.59 -8.28 12.30
N HIS A 152 0.51 -9.06 12.43
CA HIS A 152 0.24 -10.28 11.67
C HIS A 152 -0.77 -10.09 10.54
N THR A 153 -1.27 -8.87 10.34
CA THR A 153 -2.19 -8.55 9.24
C THR A 153 -1.42 -8.21 7.96
N ASP A 154 -1.80 -8.84 6.86
CA ASP A 154 -1.34 -8.50 5.52
C ASP A 154 -1.93 -7.16 5.06
N LEU A 155 -1.17 -6.40 4.27
CA LEU A 155 -1.67 -5.18 3.63
C LEU A 155 -2.89 -5.49 2.75
N GLN A 156 -4.02 -4.87 3.06
CA GLN A 156 -5.24 -4.92 2.25
C GLN A 156 -5.30 -3.71 1.29
N ASP A 157 -5.94 -3.87 0.13
CA ASP A 157 -6.16 -2.77 -0.81
C ASP A 157 -7.09 -1.70 -0.21
N ASP A 158 -6.60 -0.46 -0.22
CA ASP A 158 -7.08 0.65 0.61
C ASP A 158 -8.34 1.40 0.10
N GLU A 159 -9.33 0.69 -0.41
CA GLU A 159 -10.57 1.35 -0.83
C GLU A 159 -11.37 1.91 0.37
N ASP A 160 -11.07 1.46 1.61
CA ASP A 160 -11.95 1.69 2.78
C ASP A 160 -11.41 2.59 3.91
N LEU A 161 -10.20 3.17 3.82
CA LEU A 161 -9.70 4.02 4.91
C LEU A 161 -10.57 5.28 5.14
N PRO A 162 -10.96 5.61 6.39
CA PRO A 162 -11.74 6.81 6.68
C PRO A 162 -10.93 8.08 6.40
N ASN A 163 -11.59 9.09 5.85
CA ASN A 163 -10.99 10.41 5.65
C ASN A 163 -10.88 11.10 7.02
N ILE A 164 -9.72 11.00 7.67
CA ILE A 164 -9.47 11.62 8.99
C ILE A 164 -9.69 13.15 8.94
N GLY A 165 -9.62 13.76 7.75
CA GLY A 165 -9.88 15.18 7.56
C GLY A 165 -11.33 15.64 7.66
N ASP A 166 -12.31 14.75 7.87
CA ASP A 166 -13.72 15.12 8.01
C ASP A 166 -14.19 15.21 9.48
N LEU A 167 -13.30 15.04 10.48
CA LEU A 167 -13.67 15.09 11.91
C LEU A 167 -13.69 16.51 12.54
N GLU A 168 -13.39 17.57 11.79
CA GLU A 168 -13.36 18.96 12.30
C GLU A 168 -14.47 19.86 11.72
N SER A 169 -15.74 19.42 11.67
CA SER A 169 -16.85 20.32 11.28
C SER A 169 -18.01 20.47 12.26
N ASP A 170 -18.08 19.70 13.36
CA ASP A 170 -19.32 19.61 14.15
C ASP A 170 -19.17 20.14 15.58
N LEU A 171 -18.46 21.26 15.76
CA LEU A 171 -18.46 22.04 17.00
C LEU A 171 -18.83 23.51 16.76
N ASP A 172 -19.94 23.77 16.08
CA ASP A 172 -20.64 25.05 16.24
C ASP A 172 -21.69 24.89 17.35
N GLY A 173 -21.25 25.21 18.57
CA GLY A 173 -22.09 25.29 19.75
C GLY A 173 -23.10 26.45 19.63
N ASP A 174 -24.35 26.11 19.93
CA ASP A 174 -25.45 26.99 20.31
C ASP A 174 -24.96 28.09 21.28
N ASP A 175 -24.91 29.35 20.83
CA ASP A 175 -24.95 30.50 21.72
C ASP A 175 -26.26 31.27 21.48
N LYS A 176 -27.14 31.12 22.46
CA LYS A 176 -28.34 31.92 22.70
C LYS A 176 -27.93 33.37 22.94
N ASP A 177 -28.60 34.30 22.29
CA ASP A 177 -28.80 35.63 22.86
C ASP A 177 -30.28 35.94 22.99
N SER A 178 -30.73 35.88 24.26
CA SER A 178 -31.94 36.52 24.75
C SER A 178 -31.52 37.72 25.61
N ALA A 179 -32.01 38.91 25.25
CA ALA A 179 -32.13 40.19 25.99
C ALA A 179 -31.77 41.32 25.01
N ASP A 180 -32.55 42.38 24.78
CA ASP A 180 -33.60 43.04 25.57
C ASP A 180 -34.52 43.79 24.57
#